data_AF-A0A3M1R2X1-F1
#
_entry.id   AF-A0A3M1R2X1-F1
#
_cell.length_a   1.000
_cell.length_b   1.000
_cell.length_c   1.000
_cell.angle_alpha   90.00
_cell.angle_beta   90.00
_cell.angle_gamma   90.00
#
_symmetry.space_group_name_H-M   'P 1'
#
loop_
_entity.id
_entity.type
_entity.pdbx_description
1 polymer ?
#
loop_
_entity_poly.entity_id
_entity_poly.type
_entity_poly.pdbx_seq_one_letter_code
_entity_poly.pdbx_strand_id
1 'polypeptide(L)'
;MRPESPLAHRLPDVAPGRLRPPDPDDPVFRAFLAGMPLGNRAEDYAVQLLALEGGVELPDQAAYDAFKAGLDAGWLEAFHRRYYEVRGRFQEGDPGGWLGLIRLYPDVAGALPPLARSWTLAVATARDRESVDRILRRAGLRGLFREELVLDKETGVSKASHLGEILRRTGAEPDRTVFVDDKVSHLDAAAATGVRCALATWGYNGEREVRLARERGYALLRPGDLPAQLEALVPPA
;
A
#
# COMPACT_ATOMS: atom_id res chain seq x y z
N MET A 1 -10.55 19.06 0.96
CA MET A 1 -10.06 19.80 2.15
C MET A 1 -11.09 20.83 2.55
N ARG A 2 -11.00 21.36 3.78
CA ARG A 2 -11.81 22.50 4.20
C ARG A 2 -11.47 23.70 3.29
N PRO A 3 -12.45 24.51 2.85
CA PRO A 3 -12.18 25.66 1.97
C PRO A 3 -11.09 26.63 2.48
N GLU A 4 -10.91 26.67 3.80
CA GLU A 4 -10.03 27.55 4.56
C GLU A 4 -8.65 26.92 4.83
N SER A 5 -8.43 25.68 4.36
CA SER A 5 -7.17 24.99 4.55
C SER A 5 -6.02 25.79 3.91
N PRO A 6 -4.94 26.08 4.66
CA PRO A 6 -3.78 26.74 4.11
C PRO A 6 -3.07 25.85 3.09
N LEU A 7 -3.35 24.56 3.00
CA LEU A 7 -2.78 23.67 1.98
C LEU A 7 -3.56 23.72 0.65
N ALA A 8 -4.73 24.36 0.60
CA ALA A 8 -5.63 24.30 -0.57
C ALA A 8 -4.96 24.81 -1.85
N HIS A 9 -4.15 25.87 -1.74
CA HIS A 9 -3.42 26.44 -2.86
C HIS A 9 -2.29 25.54 -3.40
N ARG A 10 -1.90 24.50 -2.64
CA ARG A 10 -0.85 23.54 -3.03
C ARG A 10 -1.39 22.30 -3.75
N LEU A 11 -2.71 22.10 -3.75
CA LEU A 11 -3.30 20.93 -4.39
C LEU A 11 -3.33 21.11 -5.91
N PRO A 12 -2.96 20.07 -6.68
CA PRO A 12 -3.05 20.11 -8.13
C PRO A 12 -4.52 20.13 -8.58
N ASP A 13 -4.76 20.64 -9.79
CA ASP A 13 -6.05 20.55 -10.46
C ASP A 13 -6.37 19.06 -10.72
N VAL A 14 -7.40 18.54 -10.04
CA VAL A 14 -7.83 17.14 -10.14
C VAL A 14 -8.73 16.88 -11.35
N ALA A 15 -8.92 17.86 -12.23
CA ALA A 15 -9.64 17.64 -13.48
C ALA A 15 -8.93 16.61 -14.38
N PRO A 16 -9.70 15.77 -15.11
CA PRO A 16 -9.19 14.86 -16.15
C PRO A 16 -8.13 15.51 -17.05
N GLY A 17 -6.98 14.86 -17.23
CA GLY A 17 -5.85 15.33 -18.04
C GLY A 17 -4.97 16.43 -17.43
N ARG A 18 -5.41 17.08 -16.33
CA ARG A 18 -4.71 18.19 -15.68
C ARG A 18 -3.95 17.81 -14.43
N LEU A 19 -4.28 16.67 -13.83
CA LEU A 19 -3.58 16.17 -12.65
C LEU A 19 -2.10 15.89 -12.99
N ARG A 20 -1.21 16.44 -12.18
CA ARG A 20 0.23 16.20 -12.21
C ARG A 20 0.67 15.70 -10.84
N PRO A 21 1.63 14.77 -10.78
CA PRO A 21 2.19 14.37 -9.50
C PRO A 21 2.80 15.60 -8.80
N PRO A 22 2.70 15.70 -7.46
CA PRO A 22 3.38 16.75 -6.72
C PRO A 22 4.91 16.67 -6.93
N ASP A 23 5.58 17.81 -6.76
CA ASP A 23 7.04 17.86 -6.75
C ASP A 23 7.59 16.97 -5.62
N PRO A 24 8.40 15.94 -5.91
CA PRO A 24 9.00 15.09 -4.88
C PRO A 24 9.91 15.84 -3.90
N ASP A 25 10.35 17.05 -4.25
CA ASP A 25 11.18 17.90 -3.41
C ASP A 25 10.38 18.88 -2.53
N ASP A 26 9.06 18.97 -2.72
CA ASP A 26 8.20 19.80 -1.87
C ASP A 26 8.21 19.28 -0.41
N PRO A 27 8.53 20.14 0.57
CA PRO A 27 8.69 19.70 1.96
C PRO A 27 7.37 19.22 2.60
N VAL A 28 6.23 19.79 2.20
CA VAL A 28 4.92 19.34 2.70
C VAL A 28 4.57 17.99 2.10
N PHE A 29 4.84 17.79 0.81
CA PHE A 29 4.63 16.50 0.17
C PHE A 29 5.52 15.41 0.78
N ARG A 30 6.80 15.70 1.04
CA ARG A 30 7.70 14.78 1.75
C ARG A 30 7.21 14.45 3.16
N ALA A 31 6.75 15.44 3.91
CA ALA A 31 6.20 15.23 5.25
C ALA A 31 4.91 14.38 5.21
N PHE A 32 4.04 14.62 4.22
CA PHE A 32 2.88 13.77 3.97
C PHE A 32 3.28 12.33 3.66
N LEU A 33 4.23 12.12 2.75
CA LEU A 33 4.73 10.77 2.42
C LEU A 33 5.35 10.04 3.62
N ALA A 34 6.02 10.76 4.52
CA ALA A 34 6.58 10.17 5.74
C ALA A 34 5.49 9.69 6.72
N GLY A 35 4.32 10.34 6.72
CA GLY A 35 3.15 9.97 7.53
C GLY A 35 2.31 8.82 6.94
N MET A 36 2.42 8.55 5.63
CA MET A 36 1.63 7.54 4.93
C MET A 36 1.56 6.18 5.62
N PRO A 37 2.67 5.59 6.12
CA PRO A 37 2.60 4.29 6.78
C PRO A 37 1.84 4.28 8.12
N LEU A 38 1.37 5.41 8.65
CA LEU A 38 0.49 5.46 9.83
C LEU A 38 -0.99 5.25 9.47
N GLY A 39 -1.37 5.56 8.22
CA GLY A 39 -2.74 5.43 7.72
C GLY A 39 -2.97 4.19 6.83
N ASN A 40 -4.21 3.74 6.73
CA ASN A 40 -4.63 2.62 5.88
C ASN A 40 -5.85 2.93 4.99
N ARG A 41 -6.59 3.99 5.30
CA ARG A 41 -7.90 4.31 4.70
C ARG A 41 -7.93 5.73 4.16
N ALA A 42 -8.95 6.04 3.37
CA ALA A 42 -9.06 7.34 2.71
C ALA A 42 -9.09 8.53 3.68
N GLU A 43 -9.81 8.41 4.80
CA GLU A 43 -9.87 9.44 5.83
C GLU A 43 -8.53 9.68 6.53
N ASP A 44 -7.61 8.72 6.47
CA ASP A 44 -6.29 8.87 7.09
C ASP A 44 -5.43 9.90 6.35
N TYR A 45 -5.73 10.19 5.08
CA TYR A 45 -5.16 11.33 4.38
C TYR A 45 -5.62 12.65 4.99
N ALA A 46 -6.87 12.74 5.45
CA ALA A 46 -7.39 13.92 6.12
C ALA A 46 -6.70 14.14 7.48
N VAL A 47 -6.50 13.05 8.24
CA VAL A 47 -5.78 13.08 9.52
C VAL A 47 -4.37 13.63 9.31
N GLN A 48 -3.62 13.09 8.33
CA GLN A 48 -2.27 13.54 8.04
C GLN A 48 -2.22 15.01 7.59
N LEU A 49 -3.12 15.43 6.70
CA LEU A 49 -3.19 16.82 6.25
C LEU A 49 -3.50 17.78 7.39
N LEU A 50 -4.43 17.42 8.29
CA LEU A 50 -4.75 18.24 9.47
C LEU A 50 -3.58 18.33 10.45
N ALA A 51 -2.84 17.24 10.67
CA ALA A 51 -1.64 17.26 11.50
C ALA A 51 -0.57 18.18 10.90
N LEU A 52 -0.33 18.09 9.58
CA LEU A 52 0.60 18.97 8.87
C LEU A 52 0.17 20.44 8.94
N GLU A 53 -1.12 20.73 8.74
CA GLU A 53 -1.67 22.09 8.88
C GLU A 53 -1.49 22.66 10.28
N GLY A 54 -1.65 21.83 11.31
CA GLY A 54 -1.50 22.20 12.71
C GLY A 54 -0.06 22.18 13.23
N GLY A 55 0.91 21.76 12.42
CA GLY A 55 2.30 21.56 12.87
C GLY A 55 2.44 20.47 13.95
N VAL A 56 1.54 19.48 13.95
CA VAL A 56 1.54 18.38 14.92
C VAL A 56 2.40 17.23 14.40
N GLU A 57 3.41 16.85 15.16
CA GLU A 57 4.25 15.69 14.84
C GLU A 57 3.56 14.38 15.23
N LEU A 58 3.59 13.41 14.31
CA LEU A 58 3.04 12.06 14.52
C LEU A 58 4.20 11.04 14.40
N PRO A 59 5.04 10.90 15.43
CA PRO A 59 6.26 10.08 15.35
C PRO A 59 6.00 8.58 15.26
N ASP A 60 4.85 8.12 15.76
CA ASP A 60 4.48 6.71 15.83
C ASP A 60 2.96 6.49 15.74
N GLN A 61 2.56 5.22 15.79
CA GLN A 61 1.16 4.83 15.69
C GLN A 61 0.34 5.32 16.89
N ALA A 62 0.92 5.41 18.09
CA ALA A 62 0.19 5.84 19.28
C ALA A 62 -0.15 7.33 19.22
N ALA A 63 0.80 8.17 18.81
CA ALA A 63 0.57 9.59 18.57
C ALA A 63 -0.45 9.81 17.45
N TYR A 64 -0.35 9.03 16.37
CA TYR A 64 -1.33 9.05 15.27
C TYR A 64 -2.75 8.71 15.75
N ASP A 65 -2.91 7.60 16.47
CA ASP A 65 -4.20 7.12 16.95
C ASP A 65 -4.83 8.11 17.94
N ALA A 66 -4.03 8.69 18.85
CA ALA A 66 -4.48 9.72 19.78
C ALA A 66 -4.94 10.99 19.07
N PHE A 67 -4.17 11.46 18.07
CA PHE A 67 -4.54 12.63 17.27
C PHE A 67 -5.84 12.37 16.50
N LYS A 68 -5.95 11.20 15.84
CA LYS A 68 -7.15 10.81 15.10
C LYS A 68 -8.38 10.69 16.01
N ALA A 69 -8.23 10.17 17.22
CA ALA A 69 -9.32 10.05 18.20
C ALA A 69 -9.88 11.42 18.65
N GLY A 70 -9.09 12.49 18.56
CA GLY A 70 -9.52 13.85 18.84
C GLY A 70 -10.28 14.53 17.70
N LEU A 71 -10.40 13.90 16.53
CA LEU A 71 -11.08 14.47 15.36
C LEU A 71 -12.56 14.05 15.31
N ASP A 72 -13.38 14.91 14.70
CA ASP A 72 -14.80 14.63 14.48
C ASP A 72 -15.00 13.43 13.55
N ALA A 73 -15.62 12.36 14.06
CA ALA A 73 -15.82 11.12 13.32
C ALA A 73 -16.75 11.29 12.12
N GLY A 74 -17.80 12.11 12.25
CA GLY A 74 -18.74 12.39 11.15
C GLY A 74 -18.07 13.13 9.99
N TRP A 75 -17.15 14.04 10.30
CA TRP A 75 -16.33 14.71 9.31
C TRP A 75 -15.35 13.77 8.61
N LEU A 76 -14.69 12.86 9.34
CA LEU A 76 -13.81 11.85 8.75
C LEU A 76 -14.57 10.91 7.81
N GLU A 77 -15.78 10.49 8.19
CA GLU A 77 -16.67 9.70 7.33
C GLU A 77 -17.10 10.48 6.08
N ALA A 78 -17.47 11.76 6.24
CA ALA A 78 -17.80 12.62 5.11
C ALA A 78 -16.61 12.79 4.15
N PHE A 79 -15.39 12.95 4.68
CA PHE A 79 -14.16 13.00 3.90
C PHE A 79 -13.95 11.70 3.13
N HIS A 80 -14.07 10.54 3.80
CA HIS A 80 -13.92 9.22 3.19
C HIS A 80 -14.83 9.08 1.96
N ARG A 81 -16.14 9.37 2.14
CA ARG A 81 -17.11 9.30 1.05
C ARG A 81 -16.74 10.23 -0.10
N ARG A 82 -16.39 11.49 0.21
CA ARG A 82 -16.03 12.48 -0.80
C ARG A 82 -14.75 12.10 -1.55
N TYR A 83 -13.78 11.51 -0.86
CA TYR A 83 -12.54 11.02 -1.47
C TYR A 83 -12.84 9.98 -2.55
N TYR A 84 -13.64 8.96 -2.24
CA TYR A 84 -13.97 7.92 -3.21
C TYR A 84 -14.86 8.42 -4.35
N GLU A 85 -15.76 9.37 -4.09
CA GLU A 85 -16.55 10.03 -5.13
C GLU A 85 -15.66 10.77 -6.14
N VAL A 86 -14.71 11.58 -5.65
CA VAL A 86 -13.77 12.33 -6.51
C VAL A 86 -12.82 11.37 -7.23
N ARG A 87 -12.28 10.37 -6.52
CA ARG A 87 -11.41 9.33 -7.11
C ARG A 87 -12.14 8.60 -8.24
N GLY A 88 -13.39 8.18 -8.02
CA GLY A 88 -14.20 7.47 -9.00
C GLY A 88 -14.40 8.28 -10.27
N ARG A 89 -14.89 9.52 -10.13
CA ARG A 89 -15.05 10.46 -11.26
C ARG A 89 -13.77 10.69 -12.04
N PHE A 90 -12.64 10.81 -11.34
CA PHE A 90 -11.33 10.98 -11.98
C PHE A 90 -10.91 9.72 -12.74
N GLN A 91 -11.06 8.54 -12.12
CA GLN A 91 -10.72 7.25 -12.74
C GLN A 91 -11.60 6.95 -13.97
N GLU A 92 -12.86 7.40 -13.98
CA GLU A 92 -13.77 7.29 -15.12
C GLU A 92 -13.45 8.31 -16.22
N GLY A 93 -13.20 9.57 -15.85
CA GLY A 93 -12.95 10.66 -16.81
C GLY A 93 -11.56 10.67 -17.44
N ASP A 94 -10.55 10.11 -16.76
CA ASP A 94 -9.18 9.97 -17.26
C ASP A 94 -8.50 8.68 -16.76
N PRO A 95 -8.89 7.50 -17.29
CA PRO A 95 -8.29 6.23 -16.89
C PRO A 95 -6.77 6.19 -17.11
N GLY A 96 -6.29 6.84 -18.17
CA GLY A 96 -4.87 6.88 -18.54
C GLY A 96 -4.05 7.72 -17.56
N GLY A 97 -4.55 8.88 -17.18
CA GLY A 97 -3.97 9.76 -16.16
C GLY A 97 -4.00 9.12 -14.78
N TRP A 98 -5.11 8.50 -14.37
CA TRP A 98 -5.17 7.74 -13.12
C TRP A 98 -4.12 6.64 -13.05
N LEU A 99 -4.01 5.83 -14.09
CA LEU A 99 -2.98 4.81 -14.18
C LEU A 99 -1.56 5.41 -14.24
N GLY A 100 -1.39 6.63 -14.75
CA GLY A 100 -0.13 7.36 -14.77
C GLY A 100 0.35 7.83 -13.40
N LEU A 101 -0.53 7.95 -12.41
CA LEU A 101 -0.18 8.29 -11.02
C LEU A 101 0.33 7.09 -10.23
N ILE A 102 0.19 5.88 -10.77
CA ILE A 102 0.60 4.65 -10.10
C ILE A 102 2.06 4.40 -10.44
N ARG A 103 2.93 4.59 -9.44
CA ARG A 103 4.35 4.30 -9.56
C ARG A 103 4.57 2.80 -9.72
N LEU A 104 5.09 2.39 -10.87
CA LEU A 104 5.65 1.06 -11.07
C LEU A 104 7.12 1.06 -10.65
N TYR A 105 7.58 -0.07 -10.13
CA TYR A 105 8.97 -0.31 -9.77
C TYR A 105 9.57 -1.27 -10.80
N PRO A 106 10.36 -0.78 -11.78
CA PRO A 106 10.80 -1.59 -12.92
C PRO A 106 11.55 -2.87 -12.51
N ASP A 107 12.44 -2.79 -11.51
CA ASP A 107 13.19 -3.96 -11.04
C ASP A 107 12.28 -5.02 -10.41
N VAL A 108 11.26 -4.57 -9.65
CA VAL A 108 10.24 -5.46 -9.07
C VAL A 108 9.41 -6.09 -10.18
N ALA A 109 8.94 -5.29 -11.14
CA ALA A 109 8.15 -5.77 -12.27
C ALA A 109 8.95 -6.78 -13.13
N GLY A 110 10.24 -6.54 -13.35
CA GLY A 110 11.14 -7.42 -14.07
C GLY A 110 11.45 -8.73 -13.34
N ALA A 111 11.40 -8.75 -12.00
CA ALA A 111 11.64 -9.93 -11.19
C ALA A 111 10.46 -10.90 -11.12
N LEU A 112 9.21 -10.45 -11.32
CA LEU A 112 8.02 -11.30 -11.18
C LEU A 112 7.92 -12.42 -12.24
N PRO A 113 8.19 -12.20 -13.55
CA PRO A 113 8.13 -13.27 -14.54
C PRO A 113 9.06 -14.46 -14.27
N PRO A 114 10.37 -14.29 -13.93
CA PRO A 114 11.20 -15.44 -13.57
C PRO A 114 10.74 -16.09 -12.26
N LEU A 115 10.30 -15.32 -11.25
CA LEU A 115 9.74 -15.85 -10.02
C LEU A 115 8.53 -16.76 -10.28
N ALA A 116 7.63 -16.37 -11.19
CA ALA A 116 6.42 -17.15 -11.51
C ALA A 116 6.71 -18.55 -12.07
N ARG A 117 7.96 -18.87 -12.44
CA ARG A 117 8.36 -20.21 -12.89
C ARG A 117 8.57 -21.19 -11.74
N SER A 118 8.90 -20.70 -10.56
CA SER A 118 9.20 -21.52 -9.36
C SER A 118 8.30 -21.18 -8.17
N TRP A 119 7.59 -20.05 -8.22
CA TRP A 119 6.70 -19.58 -7.16
C TRP A 119 5.27 -19.44 -7.68
N THR A 120 4.31 -19.75 -6.80
CA THR A 120 2.93 -19.32 -7.00
C THR A 120 2.80 -17.87 -6.53
N LEU A 121 2.41 -16.98 -7.44
CA LEU A 121 2.21 -15.56 -7.13
C LEU A 121 0.74 -15.29 -6.75
N ALA A 122 0.54 -14.49 -5.72
CA ALA A 122 -0.77 -14.07 -5.20
C ALA A 122 -0.76 -12.59 -4.84
N VAL A 123 -1.95 -11.96 -4.83
CA VAL A 123 -2.14 -10.57 -4.39
C VAL A 123 -3.08 -10.57 -3.20
N ALA A 124 -2.70 -9.90 -2.11
CA ALA A 124 -3.56 -9.67 -0.94
C ALA A 124 -3.68 -8.17 -0.67
N THR A 125 -4.79 -7.55 -1.08
CA THR A 125 -4.93 -6.08 -1.13
C THR A 125 -6.30 -5.60 -0.66
N ALA A 126 -6.34 -4.36 -0.14
CA ALA A 126 -7.58 -3.64 0.17
C ALA A 126 -8.09 -2.79 -1.00
N ARG A 127 -7.49 -2.92 -2.19
CA ARG A 127 -8.00 -2.32 -3.44
C ARG A 127 -9.14 -3.15 -4.00
N ASP A 128 -10.00 -2.53 -4.79
CA ASP A 128 -11.04 -3.23 -5.55
C ASP A 128 -10.44 -4.04 -6.72
N ARG A 129 -11.13 -5.13 -7.09
CA ARG A 129 -10.73 -6.07 -8.16
C ARG A 129 -10.38 -5.35 -9.45
N GLU A 130 -11.26 -4.45 -9.87
CA GLU A 130 -11.15 -3.75 -11.15
C GLU A 130 -9.89 -2.89 -11.20
N SER A 131 -9.60 -2.14 -10.13
CA SER A 131 -8.39 -1.34 -10.05
C SER A 131 -7.13 -2.21 -10.11
N VAL A 132 -7.12 -3.35 -9.41
CA VAL A 132 -5.99 -4.29 -9.44
C VAL A 132 -5.76 -4.85 -10.85
N ASP A 133 -6.82 -5.29 -11.52
CA ASP A 133 -6.75 -5.82 -12.90
C ASP A 133 -6.20 -4.77 -13.88
N ARG A 134 -6.71 -3.53 -13.83
CA ARG A 134 -6.23 -2.42 -14.66
C ARG A 134 -4.74 -2.12 -14.44
N ILE A 135 -4.29 -2.13 -13.17
CA ILE A 135 -2.86 -1.91 -12.82
C ILE A 135 -1.99 -3.04 -13.37
N LEU A 136 -2.36 -4.29 -13.13
CA LEU A 136 -1.60 -5.46 -13.57
C LEU A 136 -1.53 -5.54 -15.10
N ARG A 137 -2.62 -5.20 -15.82
CA ARG A 137 -2.63 -5.13 -17.28
C ARG A 137 -1.68 -4.05 -17.80
N ARG A 138 -1.73 -2.84 -17.22
CA ARG A 138 -0.79 -1.76 -17.59
C ARG A 138 0.66 -2.15 -17.37
N ALA A 139 0.94 -2.91 -16.31
CA ALA A 139 2.30 -3.39 -16.03
C ALA A 139 2.71 -4.59 -16.90
N GLY A 140 1.81 -5.18 -17.68
CA GLY A 140 2.08 -6.41 -18.43
C GLY A 140 2.19 -7.68 -17.56
N LEU A 141 1.69 -7.62 -16.32
CA LEU A 141 1.87 -8.67 -15.30
C LEU A 141 0.61 -9.50 -15.03
N ARG A 142 -0.53 -9.12 -15.61
CA ARG A 142 -1.83 -9.76 -15.31
C ARG A 142 -1.85 -11.27 -15.50
N GLY A 143 -1.14 -11.78 -16.50
CA GLY A 143 -1.06 -13.22 -16.80
C GLY A 143 -0.27 -14.04 -15.77
N LEU A 144 0.47 -13.39 -14.87
CA LEU A 144 1.26 -14.07 -13.83
C LEU A 144 0.43 -14.46 -12.60
N PHE A 145 -0.75 -13.84 -12.42
CA PHE A 145 -1.60 -14.04 -11.25
C PHE A 145 -2.87 -14.77 -11.65
N ARG A 146 -3.11 -15.92 -11.01
CA ARG A 146 -4.39 -16.64 -11.12
C ARG A 146 -5.50 -15.81 -10.50
N GLU A 147 -6.69 -15.81 -11.11
CA GLU A 147 -7.79 -14.92 -10.69
C GLU A 147 -8.23 -15.20 -9.25
N GLU A 148 -8.26 -16.48 -8.90
CA GLU A 148 -8.56 -16.98 -7.56
C GLU A 148 -7.47 -16.69 -6.54
N LEU A 149 -6.30 -16.19 -6.93
CA LEU A 149 -5.22 -15.80 -6.01
C LEU A 149 -5.00 -14.30 -5.95
N VAL A 150 -5.87 -13.52 -6.56
CA VAL A 150 -5.98 -12.10 -6.29
C VAL A 150 -7.11 -11.95 -5.27
N LEU A 151 -6.79 -11.53 -4.05
CA LEU A 151 -7.69 -11.37 -2.91
C LEU A 151 -7.79 -9.86 -2.67
N ASP A 152 -8.95 -9.32 -2.97
CA ASP A 152 -9.25 -7.89 -2.94
C ASP A 152 -10.05 -7.51 -1.69
N LYS A 153 -10.46 -6.24 -1.60
CA LYS A 153 -11.26 -5.73 -0.48
C LYS A 153 -12.57 -6.48 -0.18
N GLU A 154 -13.09 -7.27 -1.13
CA GLU A 154 -14.36 -8.00 -0.98
C GLU A 154 -14.14 -9.39 -0.38
N THR A 155 -12.89 -9.88 -0.33
CA THR A 155 -12.60 -11.26 0.09
C THR A 155 -12.34 -11.38 1.60
N GLY A 156 -11.94 -10.31 2.28
CA GLY A 156 -11.65 -10.35 3.71
C GLY A 156 -11.34 -8.98 4.31
N VAL A 157 -11.50 -8.88 5.63
CA VAL A 157 -11.34 -7.61 6.37
C VAL A 157 -9.89 -7.41 6.84
N SER A 158 -9.06 -8.45 6.85
CA SER A 158 -7.69 -8.42 7.34
C SER A 158 -6.71 -9.15 6.43
N LYS A 159 -5.41 -8.79 6.51
CA LYS A 159 -4.32 -9.48 5.80
C LYS A 159 -4.24 -10.96 6.18
N ALA A 160 -4.45 -11.29 7.46
CA ALA A 160 -4.52 -12.67 7.93
C ALA A 160 -5.63 -13.47 7.22
N SER A 161 -6.81 -12.86 7.03
CA SER A 161 -7.92 -13.51 6.32
C SER A 161 -7.58 -13.80 4.85
N HIS A 162 -6.96 -12.84 4.16
CA HIS A 162 -6.52 -13.04 2.77
C HIS A 162 -5.46 -14.13 2.65
N LEU A 163 -4.48 -14.14 3.56
CA LEU A 163 -3.41 -15.14 3.57
C LEU A 163 -3.93 -16.53 3.90
N GLY A 164 -4.83 -16.66 4.88
CA GLY A 164 -5.48 -17.93 5.17
C GLY A 164 -6.20 -18.52 3.95
N GLU A 165 -6.89 -17.67 3.19
CA GLU A 165 -7.56 -18.09 1.96
C GLU A 165 -6.58 -18.46 0.83
N ILE A 166 -5.48 -17.72 0.68
CA ILE A 166 -4.40 -18.05 -0.27
C ILE A 166 -3.79 -19.42 0.07
N LEU A 167 -3.43 -19.64 1.34
CA LEU A 167 -2.86 -20.90 1.80
C LEU A 167 -3.83 -22.05 1.56
N ARG A 168 -5.12 -21.87 1.87
CA ARG A 168 -6.17 -22.87 1.62
C ARG A 168 -6.34 -23.18 0.12
N ARG A 169 -6.31 -22.17 -0.76
CA ARG A 169 -6.47 -22.35 -2.21
C ARG A 169 -5.24 -22.96 -2.89
N THR A 170 -4.05 -22.73 -2.34
CA THR A 170 -2.79 -23.20 -2.92
C THR A 170 -2.32 -24.53 -2.33
N GLY A 171 -2.73 -24.85 -1.10
CA GLY A 171 -2.14 -25.93 -0.31
C GLY A 171 -0.70 -25.66 0.10
N ALA A 172 -0.21 -24.42 -0.03
CA ALA A 172 1.15 -24.07 0.33
C ALA A 172 1.36 -24.13 1.85
N GLU A 173 2.53 -24.59 2.26
CA GLU A 173 2.94 -24.56 3.65
C GLU A 173 3.22 -23.11 4.07
N PRO A 174 2.75 -22.67 5.26
CA PRO A 174 3.00 -21.31 5.73
C PRO A 174 4.49 -20.97 5.77
N ASP A 175 5.32 -21.87 6.27
CA ASP A 175 6.78 -21.75 6.33
C ASP A 175 7.46 -22.02 4.98
N ARG A 176 6.73 -22.04 3.86
CA ARG A 176 7.26 -21.94 2.49
C ARG A 176 6.59 -20.81 1.71
N THR A 177 5.82 -19.97 2.39
CA THR A 177 5.14 -18.81 1.84
C THR A 177 5.78 -17.54 2.36
N VAL A 178 6.08 -16.60 1.46
CA VAL A 178 6.61 -15.28 1.81
C VAL A 178 5.57 -14.21 1.50
N PHE A 179 5.15 -13.47 2.53
CA PHE A 179 4.33 -12.29 2.42
C PHE A 179 5.21 -11.04 2.38
N VAL A 180 5.02 -10.24 1.32
CA VAL A 180 5.77 -9.00 1.07
C VAL A 180 4.80 -7.83 1.11
N ASP A 181 5.07 -6.85 1.95
CA ASP A 181 4.29 -5.61 2.08
C ASP A 181 5.23 -4.47 2.48
N ASP A 182 4.85 -3.23 2.17
CA ASP A 182 5.64 -2.04 2.49
C ASP A 182 5.32 -1.48 3.88
N LYS A 183 4.38 -2.10 4.61
CA LYS A 183 3.94 -1.67 5.94
C LYS A 183 4.09 -2.77 7.00
N VAL A 184 4.81 -2.48 8.08
CA VAL A 184 5.09 -3.41 9.17
C VAL A 184 3.83 -3.87 9.88
N SER A 185 2.82 -3.02 10.06
CA SER A 185 1.56 -3.47 10.68
C SER A 185 0.81 -4.52 9.84
N HIS A 186 1.00 -4.53 8.51
CA HIS A 186 0.47 -5.60 7.66
C HIS A 186 1.28 -6.89 7.83
N LEU A 187 2.60 -6.78 7.98
CA LEU A 187 3.48 -7.91 8.29
C LEU A 187 3.12 -8.52 9.64
N ASP A 188 2.84 -7.70 10.66
CA ASP A 188 2.38 -8.14 11.98
C ASP A 188 1.09 -8.96 11.89
N ALA A 189 0.11 -8.46 11.15
CA ALA A 189 -1.15 -9.17 10.91
C ALA A 189 -0.94 -10.47 10.11
N ALA A 190 0.00 -10.47 9.17
CA ALA A 190 0.33 -11.64 8.36
C ALA A 190 1.09 -12.72 9.14
N ALA A 191 2.00 -12.33 10.03
CA ALA A 191 2.83 -13.24 10.81
C ALA A 191 1.98 -14.23 11.65
N ALA A 192 0.77 -13.82 12.06
CA ALA A 192 -0.17 -14.67 12.76
C ALA A 192 -0.62 -15.92 11.96
N THR A 193 -0.43 -15.95 10.64
CA THR A 193 -0.75 -17.12 9.80
C THR A 193 0.44 -18.05 9.60
N GLY A 194 1.59 -17.79 10.24
CA GLY A 194 2.80 -18.60 10.14
C GLY A 194 3.60 -18.42 8.84
N VAL A 195 3.21 -17.47 7.98
CA VAL A 195 3.99 -17.13 6.78
C VAL A 195 5.25 -16.37 7.16
N ARG A 196 6.27 -16.43 6.31
CA ARG A 196 7.41 -15.52 6.46
C ARG A 196 7.03 -14.14 5.97
N CYS A 197 7.45 -13.13 6.72
CA CYS A 197 7.16 -11.74 6.41
C CYS A 197 8.44 -11.00 6.05
N ALA A 198 8.37 -10.19 4.99
CA ALA A 198 9.48 -9.37 4.57
C ALA A 198 8.99 -7.98 4.17
N LEU A 199 9.66 -6.94 4.69
CA LEU A 199 9.39 -5.56 4.37
C LEU A 199 9.96 -5.26 2.98
N ALA A 200 9.10 -4.86 2.05
CA ALA A 200 9.53 -4.20 0.83
C ALA A 200 10.13 -2.83 1.18
N THR A 201 11.43 -2.60 0.94
CA THR A 201 12.05 -1.27 1.19
C THR A 201 11.75 -0.24 0.09
N TRP A 202 10.71 -0.50 -0.69
CA TRP A 202 10.12 0.39 -1.68
C TRP A 202 8.63 0.53 -1.36
N GLY A 203 7.97 1.57 -1.89
CA GLY A 203 6.59 1.88 -1.51
C GLY A 203 6.52 3.13 -0.65
N TYR A 204 5.48 3.22 0.18
CA TYR A 204 5.23 4.34 1.07
C TYR A 204 5.75 4.04 2.47
N ASN A 205 7.06 3.80 2.58
CA ASN A 205 7.74 3.64 3.85
C ASN A 205 9.04 4.46 3.95
N GLY A 206 9.58 4.52 5.15
CA GLY A 206 10.82 5.22 5.45
C GLY A 206 11.56 4.56 6.62
N GLU A 207 12.52 5.29 7.19
CA GLU A 207 13.40 4.76 8.24
C GLU A 207 12.66 4.18 9.44
N ARG A 208 11.48 4.74 9.79
CA ARG A 208 10.64 4.23 10.87
C ARG A 208 10.21 2.78 10.65
N GLU A 209 9.67 2.48 9.47
CA GLU A 209 9.22 1.12 9.12
C GLU A 209 10.42 0.17 9.02
N VAL A 210 11.56 0.62 8.52
CA VAL A 210 12.80 -0.18 8.49
C VAL A 210 13.29 -0.53 9.89
N ARG A 211 13.26 0.42 10.84
CA ARG A 211 13.61 0.16 12.24
C ARG A 211 12.63 -0.84 12.87
N LEU A 212 11.32 -0.60 12.71
CA LEU A 212 10.29 -1.50 13.23
C LEU A 212 10.42 -2.92 12.64
N ALA A 213 10.65 -3.06 11.34
CA ALA A 213 10.85 -4.37 10.72
C ALA A 213 12.04 -5.11 11.32
N ARG A 214 13.17 -4.42 11.58
CA ARG A 214 14.33 -5.02 12.25
C ARG A 214 14.01 -5.45 13.67
N GLU A 215 13.32 -4.61 14.44
CA GLU A 215 12.89 -4.93 15.81
C GLU A 215 11.96 -6.15 15.85
N ARG A 216 11.10 -6.32 14.84
CA ARG A 216 10.22 -7.50 14.68
C ARG A 216 10.92 -8.71 14.07
N GLY A 217 12.16 -8.57 13.59
CA GLY A 217 12.90 -9.64 12.92
C GLY A 217 12.42 -9.93 11.49
N TYR A 218 11.71 -9.01 10.84
CA TYR A 218 11.31 -9.13 9.44
C TYR A 218 12.50 -8.88 8.51
N ALA A 219 12.59 -9.69 7.46
CA ALA A 219 13.58 -9.48 6.41
C ALA A 219 13.31 -8.17 5.67
N LEU A 220 14.37 -7.57 5.12
CA LEU A 220 14.28 -6.36 4.30
C LEU A 220 14.56 -6.73 2.84
N LEU A 221 13.58 -6.54 1.97
CA LEU A 221 13.73 -6.79 0.54
C LEU A 221 14.06 -5.49 -0.19
N ARG A 222 15.11 -5.52 -1.00
CA ARG A 222 15.44 -4.45 -1.94
C ARG A 222 14.94 -4.81 -3.34
N PRO A 223 14.62 -3.84 -4.21
CA PRO A 223 14.14 -4.12 -5.57
C PRO A 223 15.11 -4.96 -6.42
N GLY A 224 16.41 -4.80 -6.22
CA GLY A 224 17.44 -5.56 -6.94
C GLY A 224 17.60 -6.98 -6.40
N ASP A 225 17.64 -7.96 -7.29
CA ASP A 225 17.82 -9.40 -7.00
C ASP A 225 16.78 -9.97 -6.01
N LEU A 226 15.51 -9.66 -6.24
CA LEU A 226 14.39 -10.21 -5.46
C LEU A 226 14.33 -11.75 -5.46
N PRO A 227 14.60 -12.47 -6.56
CA PRO A 227 14.54 -13.93 -6.55
C PRO A 227 15.47 -14.56 -5.51
N ALA A 228 16.75 -14.18 -5.50
CA ALA A 228 17.71 -14.72 -4.54
C ALA A 228 17.36 -14.35 -3.10
N GLN A 229 16.90 -13.11 -2.87
CA GLN A 229 16.45 -12.68 -1.55
C GLN A 229 15.26 -13.50 -1.04
N LEU A 230 14.28 -13.81 -1.90
CA LEU A 230 13.11 -14.60 -1.51
C LEU A 230 13.45 -16.07 -1.28
N GLU A 231 14.31 -16.66 -2.11
CA GLU A 231 14.80 -18.03 -1.96
C GLU A 231 15.54 -18.23 -0.64
N ALA A 232 16.36 -17.25 -0.23
CA ALA A 232 17.08 -17.29 1.05
C ALA A 232 16.16 -17.25 2.28
N LEU A 233 14.89 -16.85 2.13
CA LEU A 233 13.93 -16.83 3.23
C LEU A 233 13.25 -18.18 3.43
N VAL A 234 13.14 -19.03 2.40
CA VAL A 234 12.47 -20.33 2.53
C VAL A 234 13.47 -21.45 2.83
N PRO A 235 13.08 -22.50 3.57
CA PRO A 235 13.96 -23.63 3.81
C PRO A 235 14.23 -24.34 2.49
N PRO A 236 15.42 -24.94 2.33
CA PRO A 236 15.67 -25.83 1.20
C PRO A 236 14.63 -26.96 1.18
N ALA A 237 14.27 -27.39 -0.04
CA ALA A 237 13.32 -28.46 -0.28
C ALA A 237 13.82 -29.82 0.20
#